data_AF-A0A8H6X5I9-F1
#
_entry.id   AF-A0A8H6X5I9-F1
#
_cell.length_a   1.000
_cell.length_b   1.000
_cell.length_c   1.000
_cell.angle_alpha   90.00
_cell.angle_beta   90.00
_cell.angle_gamma   90.00
#
_symmetry.space_group_name_H-M   'P 1'
#
loop_
_entity.id
_entity.type
_entity.pdbx_description
1 polymer ?
#
loop_
_entity_poly.entity_id
_entity_poly.type
_entity_poly.pdbx_seq_one_letter_code
_entity_poly.pdbx_strand_id
1 'polypeptide(L)'
;MSVLLDDDDPLVLYNSPGGWAKFGIESSEFDGTTHASGTHGDTATLAFEAITSFSGRPPVYTQGSHQLVVTIDQDVPLPTANPLNRTFFLDYFVYTTTSAAGKTVLIDDNDRSVTYSDSDNWQSSDDSDDCLERTNHVSMSAGSWVAVPFNGTQISLISAPGQKAFKASVSIDGSPAGQISQPQNKNQLFNSAVLSPGPHTINVTVLGGNSMAVDYFLVTSGSDAPIPAADPSQAPASESGPSSGIATAQNPPPIAAIVGGTVGGLVVVAIAVLAFILILRRRAKGRLTPANYISLVGP
;
A
#
# COMPACT_ATOMS: atom_id res chain seq x y z
N MET A 1 8.94 14.95 -4.13
CA MET A 1 8.33 13.78 -3.45
C MET A 1 8.24 14.08 -1.97
N SER A 2 7.23 13.53 -1.29
CA SER A 2 7.07 13.62 0.15
C SER A 2 7.83 12.48 0.83
N VAL A 3 8.58 12.80 1.87
CA VAL A 3 9.33 11.84 2.68
C VAL A 3 8.77 11.89 4.08
N LEU A 4 8.55 10.71 4.65
CA LEU A 4 8.21 10.52 6.05
C LEU A 4 9.48 10.17 6.82
N LEU A 5 9.67 10.83 7.95
CA LEU A 5 10.76 10.61 8.88
C LEU A 5 10.19 10.28 10.26
N ASP A 6 10.52 9.11 10.76
CA ASP A 6 10.14 8.64 12.09
C ASP A 6 10.69 9.54 13.21
N ASP A 7 10.02 9.61 14.36
CA ASP A 7 10.48 10.37 15.52
C ASP A 7 11.79 9.84 16.11
N ASP A 8 12.10 8.55 15.95
CA ASP A 8 13.34 7.92 16.38
C ASP A 8 14.45 7.97 15.32
N ASP A 9 14.20 8.62 14.17
CA ASP A 9 15.22 8.78 13.15
C ASP A 9 16.42 9.60 13.68
N PRO A 10 17.67 9.18 13.41
CA PRO A 10 18.87 9.86 13.91
C PRO A 10 19.04 11.30 13.43
N LEU A 11 18.29 11.74 12.40
CA LEU A 11 18.26 13.14 11.97
C LEU A 11 17.40 14.02 12.88
N VAL A 12 16.55 13.43 13.74
CA VAL A 12 15.76 14.15 14.74
C VAL A 12 16.60 14.33 16.00
N LEU A 13 16.94 15.59 16.28
CA LEU A 13 17.75 15.97 17.44
C LEU A 13 16.85 16.53 18.54
N TYR A 14 16.76 15.80 19.63
CA TYR A 14 16.09 16.23 20.84
C TYR A 14 17.05 16.99 21.74
N ASN A 15 16.75 18.26 22.01
CA ASN A 15 17.50 19.07 22.97
C ASN A 15 16.57 19.52 24.09
N SER A 16 16.92 19.21 25.33
CA SER A 16 16.03 19.39 26.47
C SER A 16 16.72 19.95 27.71
N PRO A 17 16.17 21.01 28.30
CA PRO A 17 16.31 21.29 29.73
C PRO A 17 15.56 20.27 30.62
N GLY A 18 14.48 19.63 30.13
CA GLY A 18 13.54 18.82 30.93
C GLY A 18 13.45 17.31 30.67
N GLY A 19 14.07 16.83 29.60
CA GLY A 19 14.06 15.42 29.17
C GLY A 19 12.89 15.07 28.26
N TRP A 20 13.16 14.77 26.99
CA TRP A 20 12.22 14.04 26.13
C TRP A 20 12.14 12.59 26.60
N ALA A 21 10.93 12.07 26.68
CA ALA A 21 10.70 10.66 26.99
C ALA A 21 10.25 9.95 25.72
N LYS A 22 10.92 8.84 25.41
CA LYS A 22 10.54 7.93 24.34
C LYS A 22 9.50 6.93 24.87
N PHE A 23 8.40 6.83 24.15
CA PHE A 23 7.29 5.91 24.33
C PHE A 23 7.05 5.17 23.01
N GLY A 24 5.85 4.61 22.88
CA GLY A 24 5.35 4.02 21.65
C GLY A 24 4.74 2.65 21.88
N ILE A 25 3.72 2.35 21.08
CA ILE A 25 3.09 1.05 20.96
C ILE A 25 2.96 0.80 19.46
N GLU A 26 3.41 -0.37 18.99
CA GLU A 26 3.33 -0.75 17.57
C GLU A 26 1.92 -0.63 16.97
N SER A 27 0.89 -0.62 17.83
CA SER A 27 -0.52 -0.49 17.47
C SER A 27 -1.08 0.94 17.50
N SER A 28 -0.36 1.98 17.94
CA SER A 28 -0.84 3.38 17.96
C SER A 28 0.08 4.38 17.25
N GLU A 29 1.38 4.13 17.11
CA GLU A 29 2.33 5.10 16.53
C GLU A 29 3.05 4.59 15.27
N PHE A 30 3.69 5.48 14.51
CA PHE A 30 4.48 5.11 13.32
C PHE A 30 5.75 4.39 13.78
N ASP A 31 6.07 3.26 13.12
CA ASP A 31 7.13 2.31 13.53
C ASP A 31 7.17 1.93 15.04
N GLY A 32 6.07 2.17 15.76
CA GLY A 32 5.91 1.85 17.16
C GLY A 32 6.65 2.78 18.13
N THR A 33 7.06 3.97 17.71
CA THR A 33 7.78 4.93 18.54
C THR A 33 7.06 6.27 18.65
N THR A 34 7.29 6.94 19.78
CA THR A 34 6.80 8.31 20.02
C THR A 34 7.77 9.02 20.95
N HIS A 35 8.10 10.27 20.66
CA HIS A 35 8.80 11.12 21.61
C HIS A 35 7.84 12.15 22.18
N ALA A 36 7.84 12.30 23.49
CA ALA A 36 6.97 13.24 24.16
C ALA A 36 7.69 14.08 25.20
N SER A 37 7.28 15.33 25.32
CA SER A 37 7.71 16.20 26.40
C SER A 37 6.59 17.15 26.81
N GLY A 38 6.56 17.49 28.10
CA GLY A 38 5.72 18.56 28.65
C GLY A 38 6.52 19.75 29.19
N THR A 39 7.85 19.74 29.05
CA THR A 39 8.71 20.76 29.65
C THR A 39 8.87 21.96 28.73
N HIS A 40 8.57 23.16 29.25
CA HIS A 40 8.81 24.41 28.54
C HIS A 40 10.27 24.55 28.09
N GLY A 41 10.49 24.91 26.83
CA GLY A 41 11.82 25.10 26.25
C GLY A 41 12.49 23.84 25.73
N ASP A 42 11.87 22.66 25.89
CA ASP A 42 12.31 21.46 25.18
C ASP A 42 12.10 21.64 23.67
N THR A 43 13.05 21.12 22.90
CA THR A 43 13.05 21.25 21.44
C THR A 43 13.28 19.92 20.73
N ALA A 44 12.60 19.73 19.61
CA ALA A 44 12.90 18.70 18.61
C ALA A 44 13.33 19.40 17.33
N THR A 45 14.50 19.03 16.80
CA THR A 45 15.13 19.71 15.66
C THR A 45 15.36 18.74 14.53
N LEU A 46 14.93 19.10 13.33
CA LEU A 46 15.16 18.34 12.10
C LEU A 46 15.97 19.18 11.11
N ALA A 47 17.13 18.68 10.69
CA ALA A 47 17.86 19.23 9.54
C ALA A 47 17.43 18.51 8.26
N PHE A 48 17.10 19.25 7.20
CA PHE A 48 16.59 18.67 5.97
C PHE A 48 16.99 19.47 4.73
N GLU A 49 17.18 18.77 3.61
CA GLU A 49 17.24 19.38 2.28
C GLU A 49 15.85 19.33 1.66
N ALA A 50 15.18 20.48 1.57
CA ALA A 50 13.85 20.58 0.96
C ALA A 50 13.85 21.37 -0.34
N ILE A 51 12.87 21.08 -1.17
CA ILE A 51 12.30 22.00 -2.14
C ILE A 51 10.83 22.13 -1.75
N THR A 52 10.34 23.34 -1.44
CA THR A 52 8.89 23.52 -1.39
C THR A 52 8.36 24.08 -2.70
N SER A 53 7.25 23.50 -3.17
CA SER A 53 6.21 24.24 -3.88
C SER A 53 4.84 23.65 -3.51
N PHE A 54 4.01 24.49 -2.86
CA PHE A 54 2.55 24.47 -2.66
C PHE A 54 1.81 23.13 -2.45
N SER A 55 1.21 22.92 -1.27
CA SER A 55 -0.20 23.27 -1.01
C SER A 55 -0.44 23.72 0.44
N GLY A 56 -0.90 24.96 0.64
CA GLY A 56 -1.82 25.28 1.76
C GLY A 56 -1.38 26.18 2.92
N ARG A 57 -0.12 26.17 3.41
CA ARG A 57 0.22 27.02 4.57
C ARG A 57 1.71 27.41 4.65
N PRO A 58 2.05 28.69 4.93
CA PRO A 58 3.43 29.11 5.19
C PRO A 58 4.01 28.45 6.44
N PRO A 59 5.34 28.35 6.56
CA PRO A 59 6.36 28.96 5.69
C PRO A 59 6.73 28.12 4.44
N VAL A 60 6.99 28.82 3.34
CA VAL A 60 7.50 28.26 2.07
C VAL A 60 9.04 28.32 2.11
N TYR A 61 9.71 27.17 2.01
CA TYR A 61 11.16 27.07 2.02
C TYR A 61 11.73 26.93 0.60
N THR A 62 12.67 27.78 0.23
CA THR A 62 13.40 27.67 -1.04
C THR A 62 14.21 26.37 -1.10
N GLN A 63 14.61 25.91 -2.29
CA GLN A 63 15.54 24.79 -2.38
C GLN A 63 16.82 25.04 -1.56
N GLY A 64 17.17 24.13 -0.65
CA GLY A 64 18.39 24.25 0.16
C GLY A 64 18.33 23.49 1.48
N SER A 65 19.38 23.66 2.28
CA SER A 65 19.46 23.13 3.64
C SER A 65 18.63 24.00 4.59
N HIS A 66 17.73 23.37 5.34
CA HIS A 66 16.86 24.00 6.32
C HIS A 66 16.95 23.29 7.66
N GLN A 67 16.47 23.97 8.70
CA GLN A 67 16.30 23.41 10.02
C GLN A 67 14.90 23.76 10.52
N LEU A 68 14.12 22.74 10.86
CA LEU A 68 12.85 22.88 11.57
C LEU A 68 13.15 22.71 13.06
N VAL A 69 12.72 23.67 13.88
CA VAL A 69 12.81 23.60 15.33
C VAL A 69 11.40 23.67 15.90
N VAL A 70 10.95 22.58 16.50
CA VAL A 70 9.72 22.54 17.30
C VAL A 70 10.11 22.87 18.73
N THR A 71 9.51 23.91 19.31
CA THR A 71 9.74 24.32 20.70
C THR A 71 8.44 24.17 21.49
N ILE A 72 8.53 23.49 22.64
CA ILE A 72 7.39 23.37 23.56
C ILE A 72 7.28 24.66 24.36
N ASP A 73 6.29 25.48 24.01
CA ASP A 73 5.98 26.72 24.72
C ASP A 73 4.74 26.55 25.61
N GLN A 74 4.94 26.68 26.92
CA GLN A 74 3.90 26.54 27.95
C GLN A 74 3.36 27.90 28.44
N ASP A 75 3.85 29.03 27.91
CA ASP A 75 3.51 30.37 28.36
C ASP A 75 2.17 30.88 27.82
N VAL A 76 1.49 30.10 26.97
CA VAL A 76 0.14 30.40 26.48
C VAL A 76 -0.90 29.99 27.53
N PRO A 77 -1.69 30.92 28.11
CA PRO A 77 -2.76 30.58 29.04
C PRO A 77 -3.89 29.84 28.30
N LEU A 78 -4.10 28.57 28.62
CA LEU A 78 -5.25 27.82 28.09
C LEU A 78 -6.54 28.15 28.86
N PRO A 79 -7.72 28.25 28.21
CA PRO A 79 -8.97 28.68 28.85
C PRO A 79 -9.52 27.72 29.92
N THR A 80 -9.04 26.48 30.00
CA THR A 80 -9.60 25.46 30.90
C THR A 80 -8.49 24.65 31.55
N ALA A 81 -8.38 24.77 32.87
CA ALA A 81 -7.39 24.10 33.71
C ALA A 81 -7.64 22.58 33.77
N ASN A 82 -6.99 21.84 32.88
CA ASN A 82 -6.54 20.48 33.20
C ASN A 82 -5.00 20.45 33.07
N PRO A 83 -4.25 20.54 34.18
CA PRO A 83 -2.79 20.58 34.15
C PRO A 83 -2.14 19.28 33.67
N LEU A 84 -2.91 18.20 33.47
CA LEU A 84 -2.42 16.91 32.97
C LEU A 84 -2.34 16.81 31.44
N ASN A 85 -2.74 17.83 30.68
CA ASN A 85 -2.73 17.77 29.21
C ASN A 85 -1.77 18.78 28.56
N ARG A 86 -0.53 18.86 29.06
CA ARG A 86 0.53 19.73 28.53
C ARG A 86 1.64 18.97 27.81
N THR A 87 1.42 17.70 27.49
CA THR A 87 2.38 16.87 26.78
C THR A 87 2.22 17.04 25.28
N PHE A 88 3.29 17.46 24.61
CA PHE A 88 3.42 17.38 23.17
C PHE A 88 3.95 16.00 22.81
N PHE A 89 3.31 15.35 21.85
CA PHE A 89 3.72 14.06 21.29
C PHE A 89 4.17 14.27 19.85
N LEU A 90 5.34 13.74 19.53
CA LEU A 90 5.92 13.72 18.20
C LEU A 90 6.01 12.26 17.74
N ASP A 91 5.43 11.99 16.58
CA ASP A 91 5.36 10.65 15.97
C ASP A 91 6.20 10.62 14.68
N TYR A 92 5.99 11.56 13.77
CA TYR A 92 6.82 11.67 12.56
C TYR A 92 6.82 13.08 11.98
N PHE A 93 7.75 13.33 11.08
CA PHE A 93 7.77 14.49 10.19
C PHE A 93 7.45 14.07 8.76
N VAL A 94 6.74 14.94 8.03
CA VAL A 94 6.61 14.83 6.57
C VAL A 94 7.16 16.09 5.93
N TYR A 95 8.05 15.94 4.95
CA TYR A 95 8.61 17.06 4.20
C TYR A 95 8.86 16.71 2.74
N THR A 96 8.94 17.72 1.88
CA THR A 96 9.16 17.56 0.44
C THR A 96 10.62 17.76 0.07
N THR A 97 11.13 16.86 -0.78
CA THR A 97 12.53 16.87 -1.22
C THR A 97 12.68 16.33 -2.65
N THR A 98 13.87 16.54 -3.24
CA THR A 98 14.29 15.95 -4.53
C THR A 98 15.13 14.69 -4.39
N SER A 99 15.58 14.34 -3.17
CA SER A 99 16.28 13.09 -2.92
C SER A 99 15.63 12.32 -1.79
N ALA A 100 15.21 11.10 -2.11
CA ALA A 100 14.66 10.15 -1.16
C ALA A 100 15.56 8.92 -0.96
N ALA A 101 16.81 8.97 -1.41
CA ALA A 101 17.74 7.87 -1.28
C ALA A 101 17.83 7.39 0.18
N GLY A 102 17.50 6.12 0.41
CA GLY A 102 17.50 5.53 1.75
C GLY A 102 16.42 6.06 2.71
N LYS A 103 15.36 6.70 2.21
CA LYS A 103 14.26 7.25 3.01
C LYS A 103 12.92 6.56 2.70
N THR A 104 11.95 6.73 3.58
CA THR A 104 10.56 6.34 3.35
C THR A 104 9.84 7.43 2.55
N VAL A 105 9.44 7.11 1.33
CA VAL A 105 8.63 7.99 0.49
C VAL A 105 7.17 7.75 0.76
N LEU A 106 6.44 8.84 0.95
CA LEU A 106 5.01 8.84 1.08
C LEU A 106 4.39 9.17 -0.28
N ILE A 107 3.43 8.36 -0.71
CA ILE A 107 2.58 8.60 -1.88
C ILE A 107 1.14 8.68 -1.38
N ASP A 108 0.63 9.90 -1.35
CA ASP A 108 -0.75 10.21 -0.96
C ASP A 108 -1.76 9.59 -1.96
N ASP A 109 -2.98 9.26 -1.53
CA ASP A 109 -4.01 8.72 -2.42
C ASP A 109 -4.35 9.65 -3.58
N ASN A 110 -4.20 10.97 -3.37
CA ASN A 110 -4.45 11.99 -4.37
C ASN A 110 -3.19 12.38 -5.18
N ASP A 111 -2.06 11.68 -4.98
CA ASP A 111 -0.84 11.89 -5.76
C ASP A 111 -1.08 11.54 -7.24
N ARG A 112 -0.52 12.35 -8.14
CA ARG A 112 -0.68 12.20 -9.60
C ARG A 112 -0.15 10.88 -10.17
N SER A 113 0.70 10.19 -9.43
CA SER A 113 1.22 8.87 -9.81
C SER A 113 0.20 7.75 -9.55
N VAL A 114 -0.80 7.96 -8.69
CA VAL A 114 -1.83 6.98 -8.38
C VAL A 114 -2.88 6.95 -9.49
N THR A 115 -3.15 5.77 -10.03
CA THR A 115 -4.13 5.57 -11.11
C THR A 115 -5.26 4.67 -10.66
N TYR A 116 -6.49 5.14 -10.84
CA TYR A 116 -7.71 4.39 -10.52
C TYR A 116 -8.44 3.94 -11.79
N SER A 117 -9.12 2.80 -11.71
CA SER A 117 -9.76 2.13 -12.86
C SER A 117 -10.97 2.85 -13.48
N ASP A 118 -11.67 3.65 -12.69
CA ASP A 118 -12.84 4.45 -13.07
C ASP A 118 -13.20 5.39 -11.91
N SER A 119 -13.37 6.70 -12.17
CA SER A 119 -13.73 7.69 -11.15
C SER A 119 -15.13 7.51 -10.59
N ASP A 120 -16.05 6.84 -11.32
CA ASP A 120 -17.39 6.57 -10.80
C ASP A 120 -17.39 5.44 -9.74
N ASN A 121 -16.34 4.61 -9.76
CA ASN A 121 -16.17 3.48 -8.85
C ASN A 121 -15.21 3.76 -7.68
N TRP A 122 -14.36 4.77 -7.80
CA TRP A 122 -13.48 5.26 -6.75
C TRP A 122 -13.89 6.67 -6.36
N GLN A 123 -14.53 6.80 -5.20
CA GLN A 123 -15.01 8.08 -4.70
C GLN A 123 -13.96 8.69 -3.78
N SER A 124 -13.52 9.92 -4.10
CA SER A 124 -12.74 10.74 -3.17
C SER A 124 -13.63 11.18 -2.01
N SER A 125 -13.14 11.06 -0.79
CA SER A 125 -13.71 11.73 0.38
C SER A 125 -12.75 12.82 0.82
N ASP A 126 -13.15 14.06 0.63
CA ASP A 126 -12.47 15.21 1.23
C ASP A 126 -13.13 15.44 2.61
N ASP A 127 -12.35 15.67 3.67
CA ASP A 127 -12.79 15.99 5.05
C ASP A 127 -12.81 14.83 6.07
N SER A 128 -11.93 13.83 5.90
CA SER A 128 -11.66 12.84 6.96
C SER A 128 -10.51 13.30 7.86
N ASP A 129 -10.83 13.87 9.03
CA ASP A 129 -9.85 14.38 10.02
C ASP A 129 -8.73 13.37 10.37
N ASP A 130 -9.02 12.07 10.27
CA ASP A 130 -8.10 10.99 10.63
C ASP A 130 -7.32 10.39 9.43
N CYS A 131 -7.45 10.97 8.22
CA CYS A 131 -6.67 10.56 7.04
C CYS A 131 -5.58 11.57 6.70
N LEU A 132 -4.55 11.09 6.00
CA LEU A 132 -3.48 11.96 5.53
C LEU A 132 -4.05 13.01 4.58
N GLU A 133 -3.59 14.26 4.75
CA GLU A 133 -4.09 15.43 4.00
C GLU A 133 -5.63 15.60 3.99
N ARG A 134 -6.34 14.91 4.90
CA ARG A 134 -7.80 14.85 5.00
C ARG A 134 -8.49 14.24 3.75
N THR A 135 -7.78 13.42 2.97
CA THR A 135 -8.29 12.74 1.78
C THR A 135 -8.24 11.22 1.91
N ASN A 136 -9.13 10.53 1.19
CA ASN A 136 -8.98 9.12 0.86
C ASN A 136 -9.79 8.78 -0.40
N HIS A 137 -9.45 7.66 -1.04
CA HIS A 137 -10.22 7.11 -2.16
C HIS A 137 -10.87 5.79 -1.74
N VAL A 138 -12.17 5.67 -1.98
CA VAL A 138 -12.97 4.53 -1.52
C VAL A 138 -13.66 3.83 -2.68
N SER A 139 -13.61 2.50 -2.70
CA SER A 139 -14.41 1.69 -3.63
C SER A 139 -15.05 0.49 -2.96
N MET A 140 -16.26 0.16 -3.41
CA MET A 140 -16.97 -1.09 -3.10
C MET A 140 -17.30 -1.91 -4.36
N SER A 141 -16.92 -1.41 -5.54
CA SER A 141 -17.25 -2.00 -6.82
C SER A 141 -16.24 -3.09 -7.17
N ALA A 142 -16.66 -4.36 -7.15
CA ALA A 142 -15.81 -5.48 -7.52
C ALA A 142 -15.28 -5.33 -8.96
N GLY A 143 -13.98 -5.56 -9.15
CA GLY A 143 -13.27 -5.33 -10.41
C GLY A 143 -12.61 -3.95 -10.51
N SER A 144 -12.95 -3.01 -9.62
CA SER A 144 -12.25 -1.72 -9.54
C SER A 144 -10.84 -1.92 -9.04
N TRP A 145 -9.89 -1.17 -9.58
CA TRP A 145 -8.48 -1.30 -9.23
C TRP A 145 -7.81 0.06 -9.03
N VAL A 146 -6.72 0.03 -8.26
CA VAL A 146 -5.76 1.13 -8.09
C VAL A 146 -4.36 0.60 -8.39
N ALA A 147 -3.59 1.37 -9.13
CA ALA A 147 -2.20 1.07 -9.47
C ALA A 147 -1.28 2.22 -9.12
N VAL A 148 -0.13 1.91 -8.53
CA VAL A 148 0.89 2.90 -8.14
C VAL A 148 2.26 2.43 -8.64
N PRO A 149 2.91 3.21 -9.53
CA PRO A 149 4.31 2.99 -9.84
C PRO A 149 5.17 3.51 -8.68
N PHE A 150 6.18 2.74 -8.28
CA PHE A 150 7.13 3.17 -7.26
C PHE A 150 8.55 2.75 -7.62
N ASN A 151 9.54 3.43 -7.05
CA ASN A 151 10.94 3.06 -7.18
C ASN A 151 11.50 2.82 -5.78
N GLY A 152 11.84 1.58 -5.45
CA GLY A 152 12.22 1.22 -4.09
C GLY A 152 12.43 -0.27 -3.92
N THR A 153 12.48 -0.69 -2.65
CA THR A 153 12.68 -2.10 -2.26
C THR A 153 11.50 -2.66 -1.48
N GLN A 154 10.53 -1.84 -1.08
CA GLN A 154 9.34 -2.30 -0.35
C GLN A 154 8.21 -1.28 -0.51
N ILE A 155 6.96 -1.74 -0.45
CA ILE A 155 5.78 -0.89 -0.44
C ILE A 155 4.73 -1.40 0.55
N SER A 156 4.15 -0.47 1.31
CA SER A 156 2.99 -0.70 2.17
C SER A 156 1.79 0.09 1.66
N LEU A 157 0.60 -0.46 1.84
CA LEU A 157 -0.68 0.22 1.60
C LEU A 157 -1.37 0.47 2.94
N ILE A 158 -1.70 1.72 3.20
CA ILE A 158 -2.42 2.17 4.38
C ILE A 158 -3.82 2.66 3.97
N SER A 159 -4.83 2.27 4.74
CA SER A 159 -6.23 2.68 4.55
C SER A 159 -6.64 3.77 5.52
N ALA A 160 -7.76 4.42 5.22
CA ALA A 160 -8.48 5.21 6.22
C ALA A 160 -8.84 4.33 7.44
N PRO A 161 -8.90 4.88 8.66
CA PRO A 161 -9.25 4.12 9.85
C PRO A 161 -10.67 3.55 9.79
N GLY A 162 -10.92 2.52 10.61
CA GLY A 162 -12.25 1.94 10.76
C GLY A 162 -12.72 1.05 9.60
N GLN A 163 -11.79 0.49 8.81
CA GLN A 163 -12.13 -0.46 7.75
C GLN A 163 -12.97 -1.63 8.28
N LYS A 164 -14.08 -1.92 7.58
CA LYS A 164 -14.87 -3.14 7.79
C LYS A 164 -14.34 -4.25 6.90
N ALA A 165 -14.72 -5.50 7.16
CA ALA A 165 -14.26 -6.65 6.38
C ALA A 165 -14.59 -6.50 4.87
N PHE A 166 -13.55 -6.50 4.04
CA PHE A 166 -13.64 -6.44 2.57
C PHE A 166 -12.87 -7.61 1.96
N LYS A 167 -12.79 -7.68 0.64
CA LYS A 167 -11.90 -8.59 -0.09
C LYS A 167 -11.25 -7.81 -1.22
N ALA A 168 -9.94 -7.83 -1.29
CA ALA A 168 -9.18 -7.32 -2.40
C ALA A 168 -8.01 -8.27 -2.73
N SER A 169 -7.50 -8.17 -3.95
CA SER A 169 -6.25 -8.82 -4.36
C SER A 169 -5.17 -7.79 -4.57
N VAL A 170 -3.93 -8.12 -4.19
CA VAL A 170 -2.75 -7.27 -4.38
C VAL A 170 -1.72 -8.05 -5.20
N SER A 171 -1.13 -7.42 -6.21
CA SER A 171 -0.03 -7.97 -7.00
C SER A 171 1.03 -6.89 -7.23
N ILE A 172 2.29 -7.29 -7.33
CA ILE A 172 3.40 -6.41 -7.70
C ILE A 172 4.05 -6.97 -8.98
N ASP A 173 4.21 -6.13 -9.99
CA ASP A 173 4.84 -6.48 -11.29
C ASP A 173 4.23 -7.70 -11.98
N GLY A 174 2.92 -7.91 -11.83
CA GLY A 174 2.21 -9.06 -12.41
C GLY A 174 2.52 -10.40 -11.74
N SER A 175 3.19 -10.40 -10.58
CA SER A 175 3.33 -11.59 -9.74
C SER A 175 1.96 -12.14 -9.28
N PRO A 176 1.89 -13.41 -8.85
CA PRO A 176 0.65 -13.99 -8.35
C PRO A 176 0.02 -13.13 -7.26
N ALA A 177 -1.27 -12.84 -7.40
CA ALA A 177 -1.94 -11.92 -6.50
C ALA A 177 -2.19 -12.57 -5.11
N GLY A 178 -1.75 -11.87 -4.05
CA GLY A 178 -2.14 -12.15 -2.68
C GLY A 178 -3.54 -11.59 -2.38
N GLN A 179 -4.19 -12.08 -1.33
CA GLN A 179 -5.48 -11.53 -0.87
C GLN A 179 -5.33 -10.75 0.42
N ILE A 180 -6.07 -9.65 0.52
CA ILE A 180 -6.24 -8.84 1.72
C ILE A 180 -7.72 -8.69 2.02
N SER A 181 -8.09 -8.64 3.30
CA SER A 181 -9.50 -8.57 3.72
C SER A 181 -9.77 -7.68 4.92
N GLN A 182 -8.70 -7.26 5.61
CA GLN A 182 -8.73 -6.40 6.78
C GLN A 182 -7.31 -5.85 7.01
N PRO A 183 -7.14 -4.76 7.76
CA PRO A 183 -5.83 -4.32 8.20
C PRO A 183 -5.09 -5.40 9.00
N GLN A 184 -3.78 -5.51 8.79
CA GLN A 184 -2.87 -6.39 9.55
C GLN A 184 -2.46 -5.77 10.87
N ASN A 185 -2.14 -4.48 10.85
CA ASN A 185 -1.86 -3.65 12.01
C ASN A 185 -2.49 -2.27 11.77
N LYS A 186 -3.35 -1.80 12.69
CA LYS A 186 -4.16 -0.58 12.56
C LYS A 186 -4.91 -0.46 11.21
N ASN A 187 -4.29 0.26 10.29
CA ASN A 187 -4.76 0.72 9.00
C ASN A 187 -3.90 0.14 7.87
N GLN A 188 -2.79 -0.54 8.17
CA GLN A 188 -1.95 -1.17 7.17
C GLN A 188 -2.66 -2.39 6.58
N LEU A 189 -3.08 -2.29 5.33
CA LEU A 189 -3.74 -3.38 4.62
C LEU A 189 -2.76 -4.39 4.04
N PHE A 190 -1.58 -3.92 3.65
CA PHE A 190 -0.59 -4.71 2.96
C PHE A 190 0.82 -4.16 3.23
N ASN A 191 1.79 -5.06 3.31
CA ASN A 191 3.21 -4.78 3.25
C ASN A 191 3.86 -5.81 2.33
N SER A 192 4.66 -5.36 1.37
CA SER A 192 5.34 -6.27 0.45
C SER A 192 6.48 -7.02 1.13
N ALA A 193 6.89 -8.14 0.54
CA ALA A 193 8.24 -8.65 0.78
C ALA A 193 9.28 -7.63 0.28
N VAL A 194 10.53 -7.81 0.69
CA VAL A 194 11.65 -7.03 0.15
C VAL A 194 11.85 -7.41 -1.31
N LEU A 195 11.84 -6.39 -2.18
CA LEU A 195 12.04 -6.45 -3.61
C LEU A 195 13.48 -6.05 -3.96
N SER A 196 13.91 -6.39 -5.18
CA SER A 196 15.14 -5.84 -5.74
C SER A 196 15.03 -4.31 -5.86
N PRO A 197 16.08 -3.52 -5.58
CA PRO A 197 16.01 -2.07 -5.81
C PRO A 197 15.66 -1.75 -7.27
N GLY A 198 14.62 -0.95 -7.49
CA GLY A 198 14.27 -0.49 -8.84
C GLY A 198 12.80 -0.10 -9.00
N PRO A 199 12.38 0.13 -10.26
CA PRO A 199 11.00 0.46 -10.59
C PRO A 199 10.09 -0.76 -10.47
N HIS A 200 8.96 -0.57 -9.82
CA HIS A 200 7.92 -1.55 -9.57
C HIS A 200 6.53 -0.94 -9.76
N THR A 201 5.50 -1.77 -9.85
CA THR A 201 4.11 -1.32 -9.83
C THR A 201 3.27 -2.24 -8.95
N ILE A 202 2.66 -1.66 -7.92
CA ILE A 202 1.61 -2.35 -7.15
C ILE A 202 0.27 -2.17 -7.87
N ASN A 203 -0.51 -3.24 -7.93
CA ASN A 203 -1.89 -3.22 -8.40
C ASN A 203 -2.79 -3.88 -7.37
N VAL A 204 -3.84 -3.17 -6.95
CA VAL A 204 -4.82 -3.64 -5.97
C VAL A 204 -6.20 -3.64 -6.61
N THR A 205 -6.92 -4.76 -6.51
CA THR A 205 -8.24 -4.93 -7.13
C THR A 205 -9.26 -5.33 -6.08
N VAL A 206 -10.36 -4.58 -5.99
CA VAL A 206 -11.49 -4.89 -5.11
C VAL A 206 -12.20 -6.13 -5.64
N LEU A 207 -12.39 -7.12 -4.77
CA LEU A 207 -13.07 -8.39 -5.09
C LEU A 207 -14.50 -8.43 -4.51
N GLY A 208 -14.84 -7.54 -3.59
CA GLY A 208 -16.17 -7.38 -2.99
C GLY A 208 -16.15 -7.30 -1.46
N GLY A 209 -17.33 -7.31 -0.82
CA GLY A 209 -17.48 -7.15 0.63
C GLY A 209 -17.88 -5.71 1.00
N ASN A 210 -17.36 -5.18 2.12
CA ASN A 210 -17.48 -3.76 2.43
C ASN A 210 -16.54 -2.91 1.54
N SER A 211 -16.66 -1.59 1.65
CA SER A 211 -15.76 -0.65 0.99
C SER A 211 -14.31 -0.83 1.45
N MET A 212 -13.39 -0.71 0.51
CA MET A 212 -11.96 -0.58 0.76
C MET A 212 -11.58 0.89 0.55
N ALA A 213 -10.94 1.50 1.55
CA ALA A 213 -10.35 2.83 1.43
C ALA A 213 -8.83 2.75 1.23
N VAL A 214 -8.31 3.64 0.39
CA VAL A 214 -6.88 3.91 0.20
C VAL A 214 -6.63 5.30 0.73
N ASP A 215 -5.67 5.43 1.64
CA ASP A 215 -5.27 6.71 2.27
C ASP A 215 -3.88 7.09 1.75
N TYR A 216 -2.88 6.22 1.92
CA TYR A 216 -1.56 6.46 1.34
C TYR A 216 -0.74 5.17 1.20
N PHE A 217 0.38 5.30 0.49
CA PHE A 217 1.39 4.28 0.35
C PHE A 217 2.71 4.75 0.96
N LEU A 218 3.45 3.80 1.53
CA LEU A 218 4.80 4.03 2.05
C LEU A 218 5.77 3.18 1.25
N VAL A 219 6.80 3.81 0.70
CA VAL A 219 7.80 3.17 -0.14
C VAL A 219 9.17 3.32 0.49
N THR A 220 9.83 2.19 0.79
CA THR A 220 11.24 2.20 1.18
C THR A 220 12.06 2.44 -0.08
N SER A 221 12.64 3.63 -0.21
CA SER A 221 13.49 3.96 -1.36
C SER A 221 14.82 3.23 -1.27
N GLY A 222 15.34 2.77 -2.42
CA GLY A 222 16.72 2.29 -2.50
C GLY A 222 17.70 3.38 -2.07
N SER A 223 18.80 3.00 -1.43
CA SER A 223 19.92 3.93 -1.28
C SER A 223 20.63 4.06 -2.62
N ASP A 224 21.03 5.28 -2.99
CA ASP A 224 21.96 5.54 -4.11
C ASP A 224 23.39 5.00 -3.82
N ALA A 225 23.54 4.12 -2.83
CA ALA A 225 24.81 3.47 -2.55
C ALA A 225 25.24 2.73 -3.83
N PRO A 226 26.45 3.01 -4.36
CA PRO A 226 26.98 2.25 -5.47
C PRO A 226 26.92 0.78 -5.09
N ILE A 227 26.20 -0.01 -5.89
CA ILE A 227 26.36 -1.46 -5.91
C ILE A 227 27.88 -1.67 -5.98
N PRO A 228 28.52 -2.35 -5.01
CA PRO A 228 29.95 -2.63 -5.14
C PRO A 228 30.12 -3.34 -6.48
N ALA A 229 30.74 -2.66 -7.44
CA ALA A 229 31.09 -3.28 -8.69
C ALA A 229 31.92 -4.50 -8.32
N ALA A 230 31.44 -5.68 -8.66
CA ALA A 230 32.21 -6.90 -8.47
C ALA A 230 33.56 -6.67 -9.12
N ASP A 231 34.61 -6.67 -8.30
CA ASP A 231 35.99 -6.52 -8.74
C ASP A 231 36.27 -7.62 -9.79
N PRO A 232 36.67 -7.28 -11.03
CA PRO A 232 37.01 -8.29 -12.04
C PRO A 232 38.27 -9.09 -11.69
N SER A 233 38.95 -8.82 -10.58
CA SER A 233 40.29 -9.34 -10.28
C SER A 233 40.35 -10.61 -9.40
N GLN A 234 39.34 -11.48 -9.42
CA GLN A 234 39.53 -12.86 -8.94
C GLN A 234 39.12 -13.89 -9.99
N ALA A 235 40.06 -14.15 -10.89
CA ALA A 235 40.09 -15.39 -11.66
C ALA A 235 40.25 -16.59 -10.70
N PRO A 236 39.43 -17.66 -10.81
CA PRO A 236 39.60 -18.84 -9.99
C PRO A 236 40.87 -19.60 -10.41
N ALA A 237 41.73 -19.90 -9.43
CA ALA A 237 42.82 -20.84 -9.62
C ALA A 237 42.26 -22.23 -9.96
N SER A 238 42.81 -22.82 -11.01
CA SER A 238 42.46 -24.14 -11.52
C SER A 238 42.95 -25.24 -10.58
N GLU A 239 42.05 -26.13 -10.16
CA GLU A 239 42.42 -27.47 -9.69
C GLU A 239 41.89 -28.52 -10.68
N SER A 240 42.85 -29.28 -11.21
CA SER A 240 42.69 -30.37 -12.16
C SER A 240 42.27 -31.66 -11.45
N GLY A 241 41.21 -32.31 -11.93
CA GLY A 241 40.84 -33.69 -11.60
C GLY A 241 40.19 -34.39 -12.81
N PRO A 242 40.49 -35.68 -13.09
CA PRO A 242 40.24 -36.27 -14.40
C PRO A 242 38.82 -36.83 -14.59
N SER A 243 38.49 -36.96 -15.88
CA SER A 243 37.23 -37.39 -16.49
C SER A 243 36.71 -38.78 -16.11
N SER A 244 35.38 -38.95 -16.10
CA SER A 244 34.65 -40.06 -16.75
C SER A 244 33.13 -39.85 -16.72
N GLY A 245 32.44 -40.04 -17.85
CA GLY A 245 31.02 -40.47 -17.88
C GLY A 245 29.98 -39.65 -18.68
N ILE A 246 30.02 -39.75 -20.01
CA ILE A 246 28.90 -39.96 -20.97
C ILE A 246 27.52 -39.27 -20.73
N ALA A 247 27.23 -38.30 -21.61
CA ALA A 247 25.99 -37.94 -22.32
C ALA A 247 24.59 -38.03 -21.67
N THR A 248 23.85 -36.91 -21.70
CA THR A 248 22.55 -36.80 -22.42
C THR A 248 22.11 -35.33 -22.53
N ALA A 249 21.89 -34.86 -23.76
CA ALA A 249 21.27 -33.57 -24.04
C ALA A 249 19.78 -33.63 -23.70
N GLN A 250 19.31 -32.79 -22.77
CA GLN A 250 17.89 -32.61 -22.51
C GLN A 250 17.37 -31.40 -23.28
N ASN A 251 16.46 -31.67 -24.22
CA ASN A 251 15.69 -30.67 -24.95
C ASN A 251 14.80 -29.84 -24.01
N PRO A 252 14.56 -28.55 -24.28
CA PRO A 252 13.57 -27.77 -23.55
C PRO A 252 12.16 -28.38 -23.73
N PRO A 253 11.29 -28.30 -22.71
CA PRO A 253 9.95 -28.89 -22.77
C PRO A 253 9.11 -28.25 -23.89
N PRO A 254 8.27 -29.03 -24.61
CA PRO A 254 7.51 -28.52 -25.75
C PRO A 254 6.38 -27.60 -25.28
N ILE A 255 6.62 -26.31 -25.39
CA ILE A 255 5.67 -25.21 -25.11
C ILE A 255 4.33 -25.43 -25.87
N ALA A 256 4.36 -26.11 -27.02
CA ALA A 256 3.18 -26.43 -27.81
C ALA A 256 2.15 -27.36 -27.12
N ALA A 257 2.58 -28.23 -26.19
CA ALA A 257 1.68 -29.15 -25.50
C ALA A 257 0.87 -28.47 -24.38
N ILE A 258 1.45 -27.44 -23.74
CA ILE A 258 0.83 -26.70 -22.64
C ILE A 258 -0.24 -25.73 -23.17
N VAL A 259 0.01 -25.10 -24.33
CA VAL A 259 -0.95 -24.17 -24.95
C VAL A 259 -2.11 -24.90 -25.64
N GLY A 260 -1.87 -26.10 -26.20
CA GLY A 260 -2.93 -26.89 -26.84
C GLY A 260 -3.95 -27.48 -25.83
N GLY A 261 -3.50 -27.83 -24.63
CA GLY A 261 -4.35 -28.43 -23.60
C GLY A 261 -5.37 -27.46 -22.99
N THR A 262 -5.00 -26.21 -22.78
CA THR A 262 -5.87 -25.20 -22.12
C THR A 262 -6.99 -24.74 -23.05
N VAL A 263 -6.70 -24.49 -24.32
CA VAL A 263 -7.70 -24.09 -25.32
C VAL A 263 -8.67 -25.25 -25.60
N GLY A 264 -8.17 -26.49 -25.69
CA GLY A 264 -9.02 -27.67 -25.86
C GLY A 264 -9.92 -27.93 -24.65
N GLY A 265 -9.39 -27.79 -23.43
CA GLY A 265 -10.15 -27.97 -22.19
C GLY A 265 -11.30 -26.98 -22.04
N LEU A 266 -11.08 -25.69 -22.33
CA LEU A 266 -12.10 -24.66 -22.25
C LEU A 266 -13.27 -24.91 -23.23
N VAL A 267 -12.97 -25.40 -24.44
CA VAL A 267 -14.00 -25.73 -25.43
C VAL A 267 -14.86 -26.92 -24.97
N VAL A 268 -14.26 -27.96 -24.42
CA VAL A 268 -15.01 -29.13 -23.91
C VAL A 268 -15.89 -28.76 -22.73
N VAL A 269 -15.40 -27.93 -21.81
CA VAL A 269 -16.18 -27.44 -20.67
C VAL A 269 -17.35 -26.56 -21.13
N ALA A 270 -17.12 -25.67 -22.10
CA ALA A 270 -18.19 -24.84 -22.66
C ALA A 270 -19.30 -25.66 -23.33
N ILE A 271 -18.94 -26.71 -24.07
CA ILE A 271 -19.90 -27.63 -24.71
C ILE A 271 -20.69 -28.41 -23.65
N ALA A 272 -20.03 -28.88 -22.59
CA ALA A 272 -20.69 -29.61 -21.50
C ALA A 272 -21.70 -28.74 -20.74
N VAL A 273 -21.36 -27.49 -20.45
CA VAL A 273 -22.26 -26.51 -19.81
C VAL A 273 -23.45 -26.20 -20.72
N LEU A 274 -23.22 -25.99 -22.01
CA LEU A 274 -24.30 -25.74 -22.97
C LEU A 274 -25.26 -26.93 -23.08
N ALA A 275 -24.72 -28.15 -23.16
CA ALA A 275 -25.52 -29.38 -23.18
C ALA A 275 -26.36 -29.54 -21.90
N PHE A 276 -25.77 -29.24 -20.73
CA PHE A 276 -26.47 -29.29 -19.45
C PHE A 276 -27.64 -28.29 -19.39
N ILE A 277 -27.42 -27.04 -19.82
CA ILE A 277 -28.48 -26.02 -19.89
C ILE A 277 -29.62 -26.45 -20.81
N LEU A 278 -29.30 -27.04 -21.97
CA LEU A 278 -30.32 -27.52 -22.91
C LEU A 278 -31.14 -28.69 -22.34
N ILE A 279 -30.51 -29.60 -21.58
CA ILE A 279 -31.23 -30.69 -20.91
C ILE A 279 -32.18 -30.15 -19.83
N LEU A 280 -31.76 -29.16 -19.05
CA LEU A 280 -32.61 -28.50 -18.06
C LEU A 280 -33.80 -27.79 -18.71
N ARG A 281 -33.58 -27.09 -19.83
CA ARG A 281 -34.66 -26.42 -20.58
C ARG A 281 -35.65 -27.40 -21.23
N ARG A 282 -35.20 -28.59 -21.62
CA ARG A 282 -36.09 -29.65 -22.14
C ARG A 282 -36.94 -30.27 -21.04
N ARG A 283 -36.40 -30.43 -19.83
CA ARG A 283 -37.16 -30.95 -18.67
C ARG A 283 -38.24 -29.98 -18.18
N ALA A 284 -38.04 -28.67 -18.35
CA ALA A 284 -39.02 -27.66 -17.96
C ALA A 284 -40.29 -27.60 -18.84
N LYS A 285 -40.30 -28.24 -20.02
CA LYS A 285 -41.47 -28.25 -20.93
C LYS A 285 -42.40 -29.46 -20.74
N GLY A 286 -42.19 -30.27 -19.70
CA GLY A 286 -42.91 -31.54 -19.48
C GLY A 286 -44.08 -31.52 -18.48
N ARG A 287 -44.49 -30.37 -17.94
CA ARG A 287 -45.64 -30.29 -17.01
C ARG A 287 -46.52 -29.09 -17.31
N LEU A 288 -47.48 -29.28 -18.22
CA LEU A 288 -48.72 -28.53 -18.25
C LEU A 288 -49.84 -29.51 -17.91
N THR A 289 -50.30 -29.48 -16.66
CA THR A 289 -51.55 -30.11 -16.24
C THR A 289 -52.71 -29.25 -16.75
N PRO A 290 -53.74 -29.81 -17.41
CA PRO A 290 -54.92 -29.06 -17.81
C PRO A 290 -55.74 -28.68 -16.58
N ALA A 291 -56.01 -27.38 -16.41
CA ALA A 291 -56.88 -26.86 -15.37
C ALA A 291 -58.36 -27.11 -15.73
N ASN A 292 -59.10 -27.71 -14.79
CA ASN A 292 -60.54 -27.86 -14.84
C ASN A 292 -61.22 -26.48 -14.81
N TYR A 293 -62.03 -26.20 -15.83
CA TYR A 293 -63.01 -25.12 -15.84
C TYR A 293 -64.32 -25.67 -15.24
N ILE A 294 -64.74 -25.15 -14.08
CA ILE A 294 -66.10 -25.32 -13.58
C ILE A 294 -66.83 -23.98 -13.78
N SER A 295 -67.81 -24.01 -14.70
CA SER A 295 -68.76 -22.94 -14.94
C SER A 295 -69.73 -22.81 -13.76
N LEU A 296 -69.89 -21.60 -13.22
CA LEU A 296 -71.04 -21.22 -12.41
C LEU A 296 -71.94 -20.31 -13.25
N VAL A 297 -73.08 -20.86 -13.64
CA VAL A 297 -74.23 -20.16 -14.20
C VAL A 297 -75.05 -19.60 -13.02
N GLY A 298 -75.56 -18.37 -13.15
CA GLY A 298 -76.53 -17.75 -12.22
C GLY A 298 -77.86 -18.52 -12.16
N PRO A 299 -78.86 -18.05 -11.39
CA PRO A 299 -79.37 -16.68 -11.44
C PRO A 299 -79.14 -15.83 -10.18
#